data_AF-A0A6A3ABP8-F1
#
_entry.id   AF-A0A6A3ABP8-F1
#
_cell.length_a   1.000
_cell.length_b   1.000
_cell.length_c   1.000
_cell.angle_alpha   90.00
_cell.angle_beta   90.00
_cell.angle_gamma   90.00
#
_symmetry.space_group_name_H-M   'P 1'
#
loop_
_entity.id
_entity.type
_entity.pdbx_description
1 polymer ?
#
loop_
_entity_poly.entity_id
_entity_poly.type
_entity_poly.pdbx_seq_one_letter_code
_entity_poly.pdbx_strand_id
1 'polypeptide(L)'
;MVKFLKPNKAVIVLQGRYAGRKAVIVRSLDEGTRDRPYGHCLVAGIKKYPSKVIRKDSAKKTAKKLRVKCFVKLVNYQHLMPTRYTLDVDLKDAVSVDALQTKDKKVAACKATKQRFEERFKTGKNRWFFTKLRF
;
A
#
# COMPACT_ATOMS: atom_id res chain seq x y z
N MET A 1 11.97 24.83 -0.87
CA MET A 1 11.18 23.90 -1.71
C MET A 1 10.43 22.92 -0.80
N VAL A 2 9.11 22.72 -0.97
CA VAL A 2 8.31 21.89 -0.05
C VAL A 2 8.46 20.41 -0.38
N LYS A 3 8.71 19.56 0.64
CA LYS A 3 8.81 18.09 0.47
C LYS A 3 7.47 17.50 0.02
N PHE A 4 7.45 16.79 -1.11
CA PHE A 4 6.23 16.18 -1.67
C PHE A 4 6.07 14.70 -1.33
N LEU A 5 7.15 14.02 -0.91
CA LEU A 5 7.13 12.66 -0.37
C LEU A 5 6.68 12.71 1.09
N LYS A 6 5.37 12.78 1.27
CA LYS A 6 4.72 12.85 2.59
C LYS A 6 3.87 11.60 2.84
N PRO A 7 3.51 11.31 4.11
CA PRO A 7 2.50 10.32 4.43
C PRO A 7 1.23 10.51 3.59
N ASN A 8 0.54 9.43 3.28
CA ASN A 8 -0.65 9.38 2.44
C ASN A 8 -0.42 9.68 0.95
N LYS A 9 0.84 9.89 0.52
CA LYS A 9 1.18 9.98 -0.90
C LYS A 9 1.15 8.59 -1.54
N ALA A 10 0.48 8.46 -2.69
CA ALA A 10 0.48 7.22 -3.45
C ALA A 10 1.73 7.13 -4.35
N VAL A 11 2.35 5.97 -4.35
CA VAL A 11 3.60 5.68 -5.05
C VAL A 11 3.48 4.35 -5.81
N ILE A 12 4.29 4.19 -6.85
CA ILE A 12 4.45 2.92 -7.56
C ILE A 12 5.81 2.35 -7.18
N VAL A 13 5.85 1.06 -6.83
CA VAL A 13 7.10 0.36 -6.56
C VAL A 13 7.74 -0.02 -7.89
N LEU A 14 8.99 0.38 -8.11
CA LEU A 14 9.71 0.15 -9.36
C LEU A 14 10.40 -1.22 -9.40
N GLN A 15 10.93 -1.68 -8.26
CA GLN A 15 11.81 -2.86 -8.21
C GLN A 15 11.45 -3.86 -7.11
N GLY A 16 11.96 -5.09 -7.27
CA GLY A 16 11.77 -6.21 -6.35
C GLY A 16 10.40 -6.90 -6.47
N ARG A 17 10.07 -7.75 -5.48
CA ARG A 17 8.86 -8.62 -5.50
C ARG A 17 7.53 -7.90 -5.79
N TYR A 18 7.43 -6.61 -5.44
CA TYR A 18 6.22 -5.81 -5.60
C TYR A 18 6.33 -4.77 -6.72
N ALA A 19 7.26 -4.93 -7.66
CA ALA A 19 7.37 -4.07 -8.83
C ALA A 19 6.02 -3.92 -9.56
N GLY A 20 5.73 -2.70 -10.02
CA GLY A 20 4.47 -2.33 -10.67
C GLY A 20 3.24 -2.32 -9.75
N ARG A 21 3.41 -2.51 -8.44
CA ARG A 21 2.32 -2.41 -7.47
C ARG A 21 2.22 -1.00 -6.89
N LYS A 22 0.99 -0.57 -6.68
CA LYS A 22 0.65 0.70 -6.03
C LYS A 22 0.74 0.52 -4.52
N ALA A 23 1.33 1.52 -3.88
CA ALA A 23 1.50 1.60 -2.44
C ALA A 23 1.26 3.03 -1.96
N VAL A 24 1.05 3.17 -0.65
CA VAL A 24 0.96 4.45 0.04
C VAL A 24 2.11 4.56 1.02
N ILE A 25 2.70 5.75 1.12
CA ILE A 25 3.70 6.06 2.15
C ILE A 25 2.95 6.21 3.48
N VAL A 26 3.33 5.37 4.46
CA VAL A 26 2.81 5.47 5.83
C VAL A 26 3.70 6.39 6.66
N ARG A 27 5.02 6.18 6.56
CA ARG A 27 6.03 6.97 7.29
C ARG A 27 7.23 7.23 6.38
N SER A 28 7.64 8.48 6.30
CA SER A 28 8.88 8.93 5.66
C SER A 28 10.03 8.91 6.68
N LEU A 29 11.21 8.44 6.26
CA LEU A 29 12.44 8.41 7.03
C LEU A 29 13.55 9.01 6.16
N ASP A 30 13.56 10.34 6.09
CA ASP A 30 14.38 11.08 5.13
C ASP A 30 15.87 11.06 5.47
N GLU A 31 16.20 11.12 6.76
CA GLU A 31 17.58 11.15 7.29
C GLU A 31 18.18 9.74 7.47
N GLY A 32 17.41 8.70 7.15
CA GLY A 32 17.80 7.32 7.38
C GLY A 32 17.64 6.87 8.83
N THR A 33 18.09 5.65 9.10
CA THR A 33 18.15 5.03 10.42
C THR A 33 19.54 4.43 10.63
N ARG A 34 19.87 4.02 11.86
CA ARG A 34 21.15 3.36 12.17
C ARG A 34 21.46 2.17 11.25
N ASP A 35 20.45 1.37 10.90
CA ASP A 35 20.60 0.22 10.00
C ASP A 35 20.65 0.60 8.52
N ARG A 36 20.11 1.78 8.16
CA ARG A 36 19.94 2.23 6.77
C ARG A 36 20.19 3.72 6.69
N PRO A 37 21.43 4.15 6.40
CA PRO A 37 21.81 5.57 6.41
C PRO A 37 21.20 6.39 5.26
N TYR A 38 20.55 5.73 4.29
CA TYR A 38 19.89 6.38 3.16
C TYR A 38 18.41 6.69 3.43
N GLY A 39 17.89 7.70 2.74
CA GLY A 39 16.47 8.07 2.79
C GLY A 39 15.56 6.95 2.29
N HIS A 40 14.60 6.56 3.11
CA HIS A 40 13.67 5.49 2.81
C HIS A 40 12.30 5.73 3.44
N CYS A 41 11.33 4.89 3.13
CA CYS A 41 10.00 4.99 3.72
C CYS A 41 9.37 3.64 3.98
N LEU A 42 8.46 3.64 4.95
CA LEU A 42 7.56 2.54 5.23
C LEU A 42 6.33 2.68 4.32
N VAL A 43 6.11 1.66 3.47
CA VAL A 43 4.99 1.62 2.55
C VAL A 43 4.05 0.48 2.85
N ALA A 44 2.75 0.74 2.65
CA ALA A 44 1.69 -0.24 2.64
C ALA A 44 1.08 -0.28 1.23
N GLY A 45 0.98 -1.47 0.62
CA GLY A 45 0.56 -1.56 -0.78
C GLY A 45 -0.27 -2.78 -1.11
N ILE A 46 -0.78 -2.80 -2.35
CA ILE A 46 -1.66 -3.85 -2.83
C ILE A 46 -0.84 -4.94 -3.52
N LYS A 47 -0.77 -6.12 -2.90
CA LYS A 47 -0.20 -7.33 -3.51
C LYS A 47 -1.15 -7.94 -4.53
N LYS A 48 -2.44 -8.04 -4.20
CA LYS A 48 -3.49 -8.53 -5.11
C LYS A 48 -4.60 -7.49 -5.18
N TYR A 49 -4.80 -6.95 -6.38
CA TYR A 49 -5.88 -6.00 -6.68
C TYR A 49 -7.24 -6.69 -6.65
N PRO A 50 -8.31 -5.96 -6.29
CA PRO A 50 -9.66 -6.43 -6.51
C PRO A 50 -9.95 -6.54 -8.02
N SER A 51 -10.78 -7.51 -8.40
CA SER A 51 -11.18 -7.74 -9.79
C SER A 51 -12.52 -7.09 -10.11
N LYS A 52 -12.76 -6.80 -11.39
CA LYS A 52 -14.05 -6.27 -11.86
C LYS A 52 -15.19 -7.22 -11.50
N VAL A 53 -16.18 -6.68 -10.79
CA VAL A 53 -17.46 -7.34 -10.49
C VAL A 53 -18.42 -7.07 -11.64
N ILE A 54 -19.17 -8.09 -12.05
CA ILE A 54 -20.22 -8.00 -13.08
C ILE A 54 -21.58 -8.34 -12.46
N ARG A 55 -22.67 -7.80 -13.03
CA ARG A 55 -24.04 -7.99 -12.52
C ARG A 55 -24.46 -9.47 -12.41
N LYS A 56 -23.89 -10.34 -13.25
CA LYS A 56 -24.14 -11.79 -13.25
C LYS A 56 -23.39 -12.56 -12.15
N ASP A 57 -22.48 -11.92 -11.40
CA ASP A 57 -21.72 -12.61 -10.36
C ASP A 57 -22.62 -12.91 -9.15
N SER A 58 -22.55 -14.15 -8.65
CA SER A 58 -23.17 -14.50 -7.36
C SER A 58 -22.48 -13.79 -6.18
N ALA A 59 -23.18 -13.64 -5.07
CA ALA A 59 -22.65 -12.99 -3.86
C ALA A 59 -21.28 -13.57 -3.42
N LYS A 60 -21.13 -14.90 -3.47
CA LYS A 60 -19.88 -15.61 -3.15
C LYS A 60 -18.74 -15.25 -4.10
N LYS A 61 -19.02 -15.10 -5.40
CA LYS A 61 -18.02 -14.72 -6.42
C LYS A 61 -17.64 -13.26 -6.27
N THR A 62 -18.61 -12.39 -6.00
CA THR A 62 -18.39 -10.98 -5.70
C THR A 62 -17.47 -10.80 -4.49
N ALA A 63 -17.74 -11.46 -3.36
CA ALA A 63 -16.88 -11.39 -2.18
C ALA A 63 -15.42 -11.82 -2.47
N LYS A 64 -15.23 -12.88 -3.29
CA LYS A 64 -13.88 -13.32 -3.69
C LYS A 64 -13.15 -12.31 -4.60
N LYS A 65 -13.89 -11.59 -5.45
CA LYS A 65 -13.35 -10.57 -6.36
C LYS A 65 -13.01 -9.25 -5.66
N LEU A 66 -13.80 -8.87 -4.65
CA LEU A 66 -13.56 -7.68 -3.83
C LEU A 66 -12.34 -7.83 -2.91
N ARG A 67 -11.93 -9.07 -2.60
CA ARG A 67 -10.85 -9.35 -1.65
C ARG A 67 -9.50 -8.78 -2.10
N VAL A 68 -8.92 -7.94 -1.26
CA VAL A 68 -7.59 -7.37 -1.44
C VAL A 68 -6.55 -8.18 -0.67
N LYS A 69 -5.32 -8.31 -1.20
CA LYS A 69 -4.17 -8.75 -0.39
C LYS A 69 -3.17 -7.60 -0.30
N CYS A 70 -2.71 -7.31 0.91
CA CYS A 70 -1.79 -6.20 1.17
C CYS A 70 -0.36 -6.70 1.40
N PHE A 71 0.59 -5.76 1.36
CA PHE A 71 1.95 -5.95 1.85
C PHE A 71 2.41 -4.70 2.60
N VAL A 72 3.32 -4.90 3.55
CA VAL A 72 4.05 -3.83 4.23
C VAL A 72 5.54 -4.04 3.99
N LYS A 73 6.27 -2.97 3.64
CA LYS A 73 7.70 -3.04 3.33
C LYS A 73 8.41 -1.70 3.59
N LEU A 74 9.68 -1.76 4.01
CA LEU A 74 10.60 -0.63 3.94
C LEU A 74 11.24 -0.56 2.55
N VAL A 75 11.16 0.59 1.90
CA VAL A 75 11.63 0.79 0.52
C VAL A 75 12.43 2.07 0.42
N ASN A 76 13.59 2.00 -0.24
CA ASN A 76 14.40 3.17 -0.58
C ASN A 76 13.61 4.06 -1.55
N TYR A 77 13.71 5.39 -1.40
CA TYR A 77 13.06 6.34 -2.30
C TYR A 77 13.44 6.16 -3.78
N GLN A 78 14.67 5.74 -4.08
CA GLN A 78 15.11 5.46 -5.46
C GLN A 78 14.30 4.34 -6.14
N HIS A 79 13.71 3.42 -5.36
CA HIS A 79 12.90 2.33 -5.89
C HIS A 79 11.40 2.65 -5.93
N LEU A 80 11.04 3.92 -5.74
CA LEU A 80 9.67 4.40 -5.77
C LEU A 80 9.52 5.47 -6.84
N MET A 81 8.44 5.36 -7.61
CA MET A 81 7.97 6.43 -8.48
C MET A 81 6.85 7.18 -7.75
N PRO A 82 7.05 8.45 -7.37
CA PRO A 82 6.00 9.28 -6.80
C PRO A 82 4.91 9.55 -7.85
N THR A 83 3.66 9.56 -7.42
CA THR A 83 2.53 9.88 -8.30
C THR A 83 1.80 11.13 -7.84
N ARG A 84 0.97 11.71 -8.71
CA ARG A 84 0.13 12.86 -8.35
C ARG A 84 -0.85 12.51 -7.21
N TYR A 85 -1.33 11.27 -7.18
CA TYR A 85 -2.41 10.82 -6.30
C TYR A 85 -2.02 10.77 -4.81
N THR A 86 -3.01 10.98 -3.97
CA THR A 86 -2.97 10.73 -2.54
C THR A 86 -4.03 9.68 -2.18
N LEU A 87 -3.78 8.94 -1.11
CA LEU A 87 -4.72 7.99 -0.54
C LEU A 87 -5.02 8.41 0.89
N ASP A 88 -6.23 8.90 1.08
CA ASP A 88 -6.74 9.33 2.38
C ASP A 88 -7.27 8.11 3.15
N VAL A 89 -6.33 7.33 3.67
CA VAL A 89 -6.58 6.21 4.57
C VAL A 89 -5.57 6.35 5.69
N ASP A 90 -6.05 6.55 6.92
CA ASP A 90 -5.15 6.53 8.05
C ASP A 90 -4.61 5.12 8.20
N LEU A 91 -3.28 4.96 8.24
CA LEU A 91 -2.59 3.68 8.42
C LEU A 91 -1.51 3.78 9.50
N LYS A 92 -1.36 4.94 10.15
CA LYS A 92 -0.25 5.20 11.06
C LYS A 92 -0.28 4.25 12.26
N ASP A 93 -1.45 3.99 12.81
CA ASP A 93 -1.61 3.08 13.96
C ASP A 93 -1.50 1.61 13.56
N ALA A 94 -1.84 1.29 12.31
CA ALA A 94 -1.88 -0.10 11.84
C ALA A 94 -0.52 -0.62 11.37
N VAL A 95 0.40 0.29 11.00
CA VAL A 95 1.65 -0.06 10.32
C VAL A 95 2.81 0.72 10.91
N SER A 96 3.61 0.05 11.75
CA SER A 96 4.84 0.57 12.34
C SER A 96 6.10 -0.11 11.76
N VAL A 97 7.27 0.45 12.06
CA VAL A 97 8.56 -0.16 11.69
C VAL A 97 8.79 -1.46 12.46
N ASP A 98 8.39 -1.52 13.74
CA ASP A 98 8.50 -2.71 14.58
C ASP A 98 7.68 -3.88 14.07
N ALA A 99 6.59 -3.59 13.35
CA ALA A 99 5.79 -4.62 12.70
C ALA A 99 6.57 -5.43 11.65
N LEU A 100 7.75 -4.95 11.21
CA LEU A 100 8.60 -5.65 10.25
C LEU A 100 9.64 -6.57 10.89
N GLN A 101 9.85 -6.51 12.21
CA GLN A 101 10.86 -7.32 12.91
C GLN A 101 10.50 -8.81 12.92
N THR A 102 9.24 -9.15 13.17
CA THR A 102 8.76 -10.54 13.20
C THR A 102 7.70 -10.80 12.16
N LYS A 103 7.62 -12.06 11.70
CA LYS A 103 6.66 -12.49 10.69
C LYS A 103 5.22 -12.30 11.15
N ASP A 104 4.93 -12.59 12.42
CA ASP A 104 3.56 -12.54 12.95
C ASP A 104 3.05 -11.11 13.06
N LYS A 105 3.88 -10.18 13.56
CA LYS A 105 3.54 -8.75 13.59
C LYS A 105 3.31 -8.21 12.18
N LYS A 106 4.12 -8.65 11.20
CA LYS A 106 3.96 -8.25 9.80
C LYS A 106 2.65 -8.76 9.21
N VAL A 107 2.25 -9.98 9.54
CA VAL A 107 0.97 -10.57 9.11
C VAL A 107 -0.18 -9.79 9.75
N ALA A 108 -0.09 -9.44 11.04
CA ALA A 108 -1.09 -8.62 11.72
C ALA A 108 -1.26 -7.24 11.07
N ALA A 109 -0.16 -6.53 10.81
CA ALA A 109 -0.18 -5.24 10.11
C ALA A 109 -0.80 -5.35 8.70
N CYS A 110 -0.50 -6.43 7.97
CA CYS A 110 -1.11 -6.69 6.67
C CYS A 110 -2.62 -6.98 6.76
N LYS A 111 -3.10 -7.65 7.82
CA LYS A 111 -4.54 -7.89 8.07
C LYS A 111 -5.27 -6.57 8.36
N ALA A 112 -4.70 -5.71 9.21
CA ALA A 112 -5.26 -4.40 9.51
C ALA A 112 -5.30 -3.49 8.26
N THR A 113 -4.20 -3.45 7.50
CA THR A 113 -4.13 -2.72 6.22
C THR A 113 -5.19 -3.21 5.23
N LYS A 114 -5.42 -4.53 5.17
CA LYS A 114 -6.42 -5.13 4.29
C LYS A 114 -7.82 -4.65 4.62
N GLN A 115 -8.22 -4.62 5.89
CA GLN A 115 -9.55 -4.16 6.31
C GLN A 115 -9.79 -2.72 5.84
N ARG A 116 -8.86 -1.82 6.14
CA ARG A 116 -8.95 -0.39 5.75
C ARG A 116 -8.99 -0.20 4.23
N PHE A 117 -8.22 -0.98 3.46
CA PHE A 117 -8.26 -0.94 2.00
C PHE A 117 -9.56 -1.49 1.40
N GLU A 118 -10.12 -2.56 1.97
CA GLU A 118 -11.39 -3.13 1.52
C GLU A 118 -12.56 -2.18 1.82
N GLU A 119 -12.56 -1.52 2.98
CA GLU A 119 -13.53 -0.47 3.33
C GLU A 119 -13.45 0.70 2.35
N ARG A 120 -12.24 1.24 2.12
CA ARG A 120 -12.06 2.35 1.16
C ARG A 120 -12.49 1.96 -0.25
N PHE A 121 -12.20 0.73 -0.70
CA PHE A 121 -12.61 0.27 -2.02
C PHE A 121 -14.13 0.19 -2.17
N LYS A 122 -14.85 -0.27 -1.13
CA LYS A 122 -16.33 -0.33 -1.14
C LYS A 122 -16.98 1.05 -1.30
N THR A 123 -16.33 2.12 -0.84
CA THR A 123 -16.83 3.51 -1.04
C THR A 123 -16.74 3.99 -2.49
N GLY A 124 -16.08 3.25 -3.39
CA GLY A 124 -15.87 3.66 -4.79
C GLY A 124 -14.84 4.78 -4.99
N LYS A 125 -14.23 5.29 -3.90
CA LYS A 125 -13.19 6.33 -3.95
C LYS A 125 -11.83 5.75 -4.37
N ASN A 126 -10.93 6.63 -4.82
CA ASN A 126 -9.54 6.29 -5.19
C ASN A 126 -9.46 5.14 -6.23
N ARG A 127 -10.35 5.14 -7.23
CA ARG A 127 -10.44 4.10 -8.28
C ARG A 127 -9.10 3.80 -8.95
N TRP A 128 -8.27 4.83 -9.18
CA TRP A 128 -6.92 4.65 -9.71
C TRP A 128 -6.07 3.73 -8.82
N PHE A 129 -6.10 3.88 -7.50
CA PHE A 129 -5.28 3.08 -6.59
C PHE A 129 -5.64 1.59 -6.63
N PHE A 130 -6.93 1.26 -6.69
CA PHE A 130 -7.42 -0.11 -6.69
C PHE A 130 -7.43 -0.78 -8.08
N THR A 131 -7.22 -0.02 -9.15
CA THR A 131 -7.12 -0.55 -10.51
C THR A 131 -5.69 -1.00 -10.80
N LYS A 132 -5.51 -2.24 -11.26
CA LYS A 132 -4.19 -2.78 -11.65
C LYS A 132 -3.57 -1.93 -12.77
N LEU A 133 -2.30 -1.53 -12.60
CA LEU A 133 -1.50 -0.94 -13.66
C LEU A 133 -1.15 -2.03 -14.71
N ARG A 134 -1.33 -1.72 -15.99
CA ARG A 134 -0.93 -2.59 -17.10
C ARG A 134 0.38 -2.08 -17.66
N PHE A 135 1.35 -2.96 -17.73
CA PHE A 135 2.69 -2.80 -18.29
C PHE A 135 3.14 -4.20 -18.70
#